data_AF-A0A396J4G5-F1
#
_entry.id   AF-A0A396J4G5-F1
#
_cell.length_a   1.000
_cell.length_b   1.000
_cell.length_c   1.000
_cell.angle_alpha   90.00
_cell.angle_beta   90.00
_cell.angle_gamma   90.00
#
_symmetry.space_group_name_H-M   'P 1'
#
loop_
_entity.id
_entity.type
_entity.pdbx_description
1 polymer ?
#
loop_
_entity_poly.entity_id
_entity_poly.type
_entity_poly.pdbx_seq_one_letter_code
_entity_poly.pdbx_strand_id
1 'polypeptide(L)'
;MKNVAELVYMRNNIGLLGLFNRANPVSIRSIAPYYDSVIVASKGNKMTWVKIPNILVIIDLSRNKFEGEIPNVIDELQALIGLNLSHNRLIGPIPKSMGNLTNLEWLDLSSNMLTDVIPAKLTNLGFLAVLDFSNNHLVGEIPRGKQFRDIFK
;
A
#
# COMPACT_ATOMS: atom_id res chain seq x y z
N MET A 1 18.38 -3.79 -3.06
CA MET A 1 17.35 -4.34 -2.15
C MET A 1 16.10 -3.52 -2.41
N LYS A 2 14.94 -4.13 -2.64
CA LYS A 2 13.71 -3.36 -2.91
C LYS A 2 13.05 -3.05 -1.56
N ASN A 3 12.85 -1.77 -1.25
CA ASN A 3 12.21 -1.32 0.00
C ASN A 3 10.80 -0.79 -0.32
N VAL A 4 9.82 -1.09 0.55
CA VAL A 4 8.46 -0.52 0.44
C VAL A 4 8.47 1.01 0.54
N ALA A 5 9.45 1.59 1.24
CA ALA A 5 9.65 3.04 1.34
C ALA A 5 9.87 3.72 -0.03
N GLU A 6 10.43 3.02 -1.02
CA GLU A 6 10.62 3.57 -2.37
C GLU A 6 9.27 3.89 -3.04
N LEU A 7 8.18 3.16 -2.71
CA LEU A 7 6.85 3.39 -3.27
C LEU A 7 6.18 4.69 -2.79
N VAL A 8 6.47 5.12 -1.57
CA VAL A 8 5.93 6.40 -1.07
C VAL A 8 6.77 7.57 -1.59
N TYR A 9 8.08 7.36 -1.74
CA TYR A 9 8.96 8.33 -2.38
C TYR A 9 8.60 8.56 -3.87
N MET A 10 8.07 7.53 -4.54
CA MET A 10 7.55 7.62 -5.90
C MET A 10 6.38 8.60 -6.06
N ARG A 11 5.63 8.96 -5.00
CA ARG A 11 4.53 9.94 -5.07
C ARG A 11 4.94 11.27 -5.71
N ASN A 12 6.23 11.62 -5.65
CA ASN A 12 6.79 12.84 -6.21
C ASN A 12 7.52 12.66 -7.56
N ASN A 13 7.60 11.46 -8.16
CA ASN A 13 8.47 11.21 -9.32
C ASN A 13 8.09 10.03 -10.24
N ILE A 14 6.81 9.71 -10.45
CA ILE A 14 6.41 8.57 -11.33
C ILE A 14 6.48 8.90 -12.84
N GLY A 15 7.21 9.93 -13.24
CA GLY A 15 7.61 10.14 -14.63
C GLY A 15 8.70 9.15 -15.11
N LEU A 16 9.28 8.32 -14.23
CA LEU A 16 10.49 7.56 -14.55
C LEU A 16 10.41 6.02 -14.49
N LEU A 17 9.28 5.40 -14.12
CA LEU A 17 9.20 3.95 -13.91
C LEU A 17 8.55 3.16 -15.06
N GLY A 18 8.70 3.69 -16.28
CA GLY A 18 8.58 2.89 -17.50
C GLY A 18 9.82 2.02 -17.79
N LEU A 19 10.89 2.10 -16.98
CA LEU A 19 12.16 1.44 -17.26
C LEU A 19 12.75 0.85 -15.97
N PHE A 20 13.34 -0.34 -16.08
CA PHE A 20 13.96 -1.16 -15.02
C PHE A 20 13.02 -2.09 -14.23
N ASN A 21 12.56 -3.20 -14.84
CA ASN A 21 13.30 -4.47 -14.78
C ASN A 21 12.53 -5.61 -15.47
N ARG A 22 13.22 -6.35 -16.34
CA ARG A 22 12.69 -7.54 -17.03
C ARG A 22 12.62 -8.72 -16.05
N ALA A 23 11.50 -8.92 -15.35
CA ALA A 23 11.21 -10.22 -14.71
C ALA A 23 9.75 -10.47 -14.27
N ASN A 24 8.83 -9.49 -14.26
CA ASN A 24 7.39 -9.75 -14.09
C ASN A 24 6.60 -8.44 -14.31
N PRO A 25 5.53 -8.42 -15.11
CA PRO A 25 4.70 -7.23 -15.27
C PRO A 25 3.95 -6.96 -13.96
N VAL A 26 4.27 -5.84 -13.31
CA VAL A 26 3.39 -5.25 -12.29
C VAL A 26 2.04 -5.02 -12.96
N SER A 27 1.06 -5.84 -12.60
CA SER A 27 -0.28 -5.77 -13.19
C SER A 27 -1.06 -4.67 -12.48
N ILE A 28 -0.83 -3.42 -12.88
CA ILE A 28 -1.74 -2.32 -12.54
C ILE A 28 -3.01 -2.58 -13.34
N ARG A 29 -4.06 -3.14 -12.70
CA ARG A 29 -5.40 -3.22 -13.30
C ARG A 29 -5.95 -1.80 -13.39
N SER A 30 -5.53 -1.11 -14.44
CA SER A 30 -5.97 0.22 -14.82
C SER A 30 -7.41 0.15 -15.28
N ILE A 31 -8.34 0.62 -14.45
CA ILE A 31 -9.58 1.21 -14.95
C ILE A 31 -9.13 2.47 -15.68
N ALA A 32 -9.57 2.64 -16.94
CA ALA A 32 -9.04 3.61 -17.92
C ALA A 32 -8.47 4.90 -17.28
N PRO A 33 -7.18 5.23 -17.52
CA PRO A 33 -6.51 6.26 -16.74
C PRO A 33 -6.99 7.65 -17.16
N TYR A 34 -7.64 8.35 -16.22
CA TYR A 34 -7.90 9.77 -16.36
C TYR A 34 -6.63 10.54 -15.95
N TYR A 35 -5.79 10.89 -16.93
CA TYR A 35 -4.59 11.70 -16.72
C TYR A 35 -4.95 13.19 -16.82
N ASP A 36 -4.97 13.88 -15.69
CA ASP A 36 -5.08 15.35 -15.67
C ASP A 36 -3.66 15.94 -15.75
N SER A 37 -3.15 16.18 -16.95
CA SER A 37 -1.81 16.74 -17.11
C SER A 37 -1.85 18.27 -17.12
N VAL A 38 -0.98 18.91 -16.34
CA VAL A 38 -0.78 20.37 -16.41
C VAL A 38 0.47 20.66 -17.24
N ILE A 39 0.30 21.42 -18.32
CA ILE A 39 1.42 21.92 -19.11
C ILE A 39 1.88 23.23 -18.50
N VAL A 40 3.09 23.25 -17.95
CA VAL A 40 3.74 24.48 -17.48
C VAL A 40 4.74 24.91 -18.55
N ALA A 41 4.49 26.06 -19.16
CA ALA A 41 5.40 26.68 -20.12
C ALA A 41 6.10 27.88 -19.47
N SER A 42 7.43 27.88 -19.48
CA SER A 42 8.23 29.02 -19.03
C SER A 42 9.47 29.17 -19.91
N LYS A 43 9.73 30.41 -20.38
CA LYS A 43 10.89 30.77 -21.22
C LYS A 43 11.09 29.84 -22.43
N GLY A 44 10.00 29.46 -23.10
CA GLY A 44 10.05 28.58 -24.28
C GLY A 44 10.19 27.08 -23.96
N ASN A 45 10.41 26.71 -22.70
CA ASN A 45 10.43 25.31 -22.27
C ASN A 45 9.03 24.90 -21.81
N LYS A 46 8.51 23.84 -22.42
CA LYS A 46 7.27 23.19 -21.99
C LYS A 46 7.62 21.97 -21.15
N MET A 47 7.14 21.93 -19.92
CA MET A 47 7.22 20.76 -19.05
C MET A 47 5.81 20.27 -18.75
N THR A 48 5.59 18.97 -18.96
CA THR A 48 4.31 18.32 -18.68
C THR A 48 4.38 17.73 -17.28
N TRP A 49 3.60 18.30 -16.36
CA TRP A 49 3.38 17.70 -15.05
C TRP A 49 2.22 16.73 -15.17
N VAL A 50 2.53 15.44 -15.20
CA VAL A 50 1.50 14.39 -15.12
C VAL A 50 1.00 14.36 -13.68
N LYS A 51 -0.19 14.90 -13.43
CA LYS A 51 -0.85 14.71 -12.14
C LYS A 51 -1.21 13.24 -12.07
N ILE A 52 -0.68 12.55 -11.07
CA ILE A 52 -1.17 11.22 -10.74
C ILE A 52 -2.56 11.47 -10.16
N PRO A 53 -3.64 10.95 -10.78
CA PRO A 53 -4.94 11.11 -10.17
C PRO A 53 -4.92 10.48 -8.77
N ASN A 54 -5.66 11.07 -7.83
CA ASN A 54 -5.93 10.51 -6.50
C ASN A 54 -6.77 9.21 -6.55
N ILE A 55 -6.67 8.45 -7.64
CA ILE A 55 -7.48 7.27 -7.99
C ILE A 55 -6.65 5.99 -7.81
N LEU A 56 -5.49 6.04 -7.13
CA LEU A 56 -4.83 4.79 -6.73
C LEU A 56 -5.61 4.16 -5.58
N VAL A 57 -6.65 3.46 -5.98
CA VAL A 57 -7.65 2.82 -5.14
C VAL A 57 -7.15 1.44 -4.71
N ILE A 58 -6.29 0.80 -5.50
CA ILE A 58 -5.76 -0.53 -5.20
C ILE A 58 -4.25 -0.56 -5.49
N ILE A 59 -3.47 -1.06 -4.53
CA ILE A 59 -2.05 -1.35 -4.67
C ILE A 59 -1.85 -2.85 -4.45
N ASP A 60 -1.36 -3.54 -5.47
CA ASP A 60 -0.92 -4.93 -5.37
C ASP A 60 0.59 -5.03 -5.64
N LEU A 61 1.32 -5.37 -4.59
CA LEU A 61 2.76 -5.59 -4.57
C LEU A 61 3.11 -6.99 -4.11
N SER A 62 2.13 -7.89 -4.15
CA SER A 62 2.31 -9.25 -3.70
C SER A 62 3.36 -9.99 -4.52
N ARG A 63 3.90 -11.08 -3.95
CA ARG A 63 4.82 -12.01 -4.63
C ARG A 63 6.09 -11.34 -5.14
N ASN A 64 6.65 -10.46 -4.32
CA ASN A 64 7.92 -9.79 -4.58
C ASN A 64 8.98 -10.24 -3.57
N LYS A 65 10.10 -9.52 -3.55
CA LYS A 65 11.19 -9.72 -2.57
C LYS A 65 11.43 -8.42 -1.79
N PHE A 66 10.36 -7.70 -1.46
CA PHE A 66 10.48 -6.49 -0.63
C PHE A 66 10.93 -6.88 0.76
N GLU A 67 11.95 -6.19 1.26
CA GLU A 67 12.59 -6.40 2.56
C GLU A 67 12.49 -5.11 3.38
N GLY A 68 12.71 -5.22 4.70
CA GLY A 68 12.59 -4.10 5.63
C GLY A 68 11.19 -3.93 6.21
N GLU A 69 10.99 -2.84 6.94
CA GLU A 69 9.72 -2.53 7.62
C GLU A 69 8.71 -1.86 6.67
N ILE A 70 7.43 -1.98 7.01
CA ILE A 70 6.39 -1.16 6.38
C ILE A 70 6.55 0.27 6.92
N PRO A 71 6.73 1.28 6.07
CA PRO A 71 6.97 2.64 6.54
C PRO A 71 5.69 3.29 7.07
N ASN A 72 5.81 4.13 8.11
CA ASN A 72 4.66 4.84 8.69
C ASN A 72 3.93 5.73 7.68
N VAL A 73 4.65 6.25 6.68
CA VAL A 73 4.13 7.16 5.64
C VAL A 73 3.11 6.50 4.69
N ILE A 74 2.83 5.20 4.86
CA ILE A 74 1.72 4.51 4.17
C ILE A 74 0.37 5.22 4.39
N ASP A 75 0.22 5.95 5.50
CA ASP A 75 -0.99 6.71 5.81
C ASP A 75 -1.24 7.91 4.91
N GLU A 76 -0.27 8.34 4.09
CA GLU A 76 -0.52 9.37 3.08
C GLU A 76 -1.41 8.89 1.93
N LEU A 77 -1.60 7.58 1.78
CA LEU A 77 -2.39 6.95 0.72
C LEU A 77 -3.89 6.94 1.06
N GLN A 78 -4.44 8.10 1.42
CA GLN A 78 -5.80 8.25 1.95
C GLN A 78 -6.93 7.79 1.00
N ALA A 79 -6.66 7.69 -0.30
CA ALA A 79 -7.63 7.21 -1.29
C ALA A 79 -7.65 5.68 -1.48
N LEU A 80 -6.82 4.95 -0.72
CA LEU A 80 -6.64 3.52 -0.90
C LEU A 80 -7.84 2.72 -0.35
N ILE A 81 -8.35 1.82 -1.19
CA ILE A 81 -9.40 0.84 -0.90
C ILE A 81 -8.82 -0.56 -0.76
N GLY A 82 -7.76 -0.90 -1.52
CA GLY A 82 -7.11 -2.22 -1.46
C GLY A 82 -5.60 -2.13 -1.33
N LEU A 83 -5.02 -2.87 -0.38
CA LEU A 83 -3.57 -3.00 -0.21
C LEU A 83 -3.17 -4.47 -0.08
N ASN A 84 -2.40 -4.96 -1.04
CA ASN A 84 -1.82 -6.29 -0.99
C ASN A 84 -0.28 -6.21 -0.95
N LEU A 85 0.31 -6.57 0.19
CA LEU A 85 1.75 -6.68 0.42
C LEU A 85 2.19 -8.15 0.65
N SER A 86 1.30 -9.11 0.38
CA SER A 86 1.53 -10.52 0.70
C SER A 86 2.71 -11.14 -0.04
N HIS A 87 3.22 -12.27 0.46
CA HIS A 87 4.31 -13.02 -0.17
C HIS A 87 5.55 -12.15 -0.45
N ASN A 88 6.01 -11.44 0.58
CA ASN A 88 7.25 -10.66 0.57
C ASN A 88 8.16 -11.11 1.73
N ARG A 89 9.17 -10.30 2.06
CA ARG A 89 10.11 -10.53 3.15
C ARG A 89 10.08 -9.37 4.15
N LEU A 90 8.90 -8.77 4.35
CA LEU A 90 8.73 -7.63 5.23
C LEU A 90 8.90 -8.06 6.69
N ILE A 91 9.57 -7.22 7.48
CA ILE A 91 9.89 -7.46 8.89
C ILE A 91 9.30 -6.35 9.77
N GLY A 92 9.41 -6.51 11.09
CA GLY A 92 9.00 -5.49 12.05
C GLY A 92 7.48 -5.45 12.29
N PRO A 93 7.00 -4.47 13.06
CA PRO A 93 5.59 -4.36 13.41
C PRO A 93 4.73 -3.83 12.26
N ILE A 94 3.43 -4.11 12.31
CA ILE A 94 2.45 -3.39 11.48
C ILE A 94 2.37 -1.93 11.97
N PRO A 95 2.55 -0.92 11.10
CA PRO A 95 2.47 0.48 11.50
C PRO A 95 1.11 0.86 12.07
N LYS A 96 1.10 1.53 13.23
CA LYS A 96 -0.14 2.10 13.80
C LYS A 96 -0.82 3.09 12.85
N SER A 97 -0.03 3.79 12.03
CA SER A 97 -0.52 4.76 11.04
C SER A 97 -1.38 4.12 9.96
N MET A 98 -1.25 2.81 9.70
CA MET A 98 -2.12 2.08 8.77
C MET A 98 -3.60 2.15 9.17
N GLY A 99 -3.90 2.36 10.47
CA GLY A 99 -5.26 2.61 10.95
C GLY A 99 -5.86 3.97 10.54
N ASN A 100 -5.10 4.82 9.85
CA ASN A 100 -5.57 6.08 9.27
C ASN A 100 -6.06 5.92 7.81
N LEU A 101 -5.94 4.74 7.21
CA LEU A 101 -6.42 4.45 5.85
C LEU A 101 -7.92 4.14 5.86
N THR A 102 -8.74 5.10 6.26
CA THR A 102 -10.14 4.85 6.63
C THR A 102 -11.02 4.37 5.48
N ASN A 103 -10.61 4.51 4.22
CA ASN A 103 -11.30 4.00 3.03
C ASN A 103 -10.97 2.55 2.68
N LEU A 104 -10.07 1.90 3.43
CA LEU A 104 -9.59 0.56 3.10
C LEU A 104 -10.66 -0.51 3.33
N GLU A 105 -10.94 -1.29 2.27
CA GLU A 105 -11.86 -2.42 2.25
C GLU A 105 -11.15 -3.77 2.22
N TRP A 106 -9.94 -3.83 1.64
CA TRP A 106 -9.13 -5.05 1.54
C TRP A 106 -7.69 -4.80 1.97
N LEU A 107 -7.20 -5.62 2.91
CA LEU A 107 -5.81 -5.61 3.37
C LEU A 107 -5.26 -7.03 3.48
N ASP A 108 -4.20 -7.30 2.72
CA ASP A 108 -3.48 -8.58 2.77
C ASP A 108 -2.00 -8.33 3.06
N LEU A 109 -1.56 -8.74 4.25
CA LEU A 109 -0.16 -8.72 4.70
C LEU A 109 0.39 -10.14 4.89
N SER A 110 -0.32 -11.16 4.41
CA SER A 110 0.00 -12.55 4.66
C SER A 110 1.35 -12.97 4.07
N SER A 111 1.94 -14.03 4.60
CA SER A 111 3.19 -14.60 4.09
C SER A 111 4.33 -13.57 4.05
N ASN A 112 4.61 -12.98 5.20
CA ASN A 112 5.74 -12.09 5.47
C ASN A 112 6.45 -12.54 6.77
N MET A 113 7.32 -11.71 7.33
CA MET A 113 8.00 -11.95 8.60
C MET A 113 7.65 -10.88 9.64
N LEU A 114 6.44 -10.31 9.56
CA LEU A 114 5.98 -9.26 10.48
C LEU A 114 5.88 -9.79 11.92
N THR A 115 6.24 -8.96 12.90
CA THR A 115 6.34 -9.31 14.32
C THR A 115 5.43 -8.42 15.18
N ASP A 116 5.41 -8.66 16.49
CA ASP A 116 4.68 -7.88 17.49
C ASP A 116 3.14 -8.04 17.38
N VAL A 117 2.40 -7.24 18.13
CA VAL A 117 0.94 -7.28 18.21
C VAL A 117 0.27 -6.59 17.02
N ILE A 118 -0.93 -7.04 16.67
CA ILE A 118 -1.79 -6.34 15.71
C ILE A 118 -2.21 -5.00 16.36
N PRO A 119 -1.93 -3.84 15.73
CA PRO A 119 -2.27 -2.55 16.32
C PRO A 119 -3.77 -2.37 16.53
N ALA A 120 -4.18 -2.03 17.75
CA ALA A 120 -5.58 -1.68 18.04
C ALA A 120 -6.10 -0.54 17.17
N LYS A 121 -5.22 0.33 16.65
CA LYS A 121 -5.61 1.42 15.72
C LYS A 121 -6.23 0.91 14.42
N LEU A 122 -5.94 -0.32 14.00
CA LEU A 122 -6.61 -0.94 12.85
C LEU A 122 -8.11 -1.12 13.08
N THR A 123 -8.61 -0.95 14.31
CA THR A 123 -10.05 -0.92 14.56
C THR A 123 -10.78 0.29 14.00
N ASN A 124 -10.04 1.28 13.52
CA ASN A 124 -10.60 2.45 12.85
C ASN A 124 -10.97 2.19 11.38
N LEU A 125 -10.55 1.07 10.80
CA LEU A 125 -10.82 0.72 9.41
C LEU A 125 -12.26 0.22 9.26
N GLY A 126 -13.20 1.16 9.22
CA GLY A 126 -14.64 0.89 9.29
C GLY A 126 -15.24 0.18 8.06
N PHE A 127 -14.56 0.24 6.91
CA PHE A 127 -15.00 -0.43 5.68
C PHE A 127 -14.27 -1.75 5.41
N LEU A 128 -13.33 -2.16 6.28
CA LEU A 128 -12.50 -3.33 6.07
C LEU A 128 -13.36 -4.61 6.06
N ALA A 129 -13.45 -5.25 4.90
CA ALA A 129 -14.25 -6.44 4.65
C ALA A 129 -13.39 -7.69 4.48
N VAL A 130 -12.16 -7.54 3.97
CA VAL A 130 -11.22 -8.65 3.76
C VAL A 130 -9.90 -8.33 4.43
N LEU A 131 -9.45 -9.23 5.30
CA LEU A 131 -8.23 -9.09 6.07
C LEU A 131 -7.48 -10.41 6.15
N ASP A 132 -6.21 -10.41 5.78
CA ASP A 132 -5.33 -11.57 5.96
C ASP A 132 -3.95 -11.16 6.52
N PHE A 133 -3.63 -11.70 7.69
CA PHE A 133 -2.35 -11.55 8.39
C PHE A 133 -1.63 -12.89 8.60
N SER A 134 -2.16 -13.98 8.03
CA SER A 134 -1.63 -15.33 8.20
C SER A 134 -0.17 -15.45 7.74
N ASN A 135 0.52 -16.48 8.21
CA ASN A 135 1.92 -16.74 7.87
C ASN A 135 2.84 -15.53 8.14
N ASN A 136 2.78 -15.02 9.38
CA ASN A 136 3.68 -14.03 9.95
C ASN A 136 4.11 -14.48 11.37
N HIS A 137 4.91 -13.67 12.06
CA HIS A 137 5.34 -13.88 13.45
C HIS A 137 4.59 -12.95 14.43
N LEU A 138 3.32 -12.63 14.12
CA LEU A 138 2.48 -11.78 14.97
C LEU A 138 2.09 -12.53 16.25
N VAL A 139 2.01 -11.80 17.36
CA VAL A 139 1.70 -12.34 18.69
C VAL A 139 0.65 -11.50 19.41
N GLY A 140 0.21 -11.95 20.59
CA GLY A 140 -0.72 -11.21 21.43
C GLY A 140 -2.19 -11.35 21.03
N GLU A 141 -3.04 -10.51 21.63
CA GLU A 141 -4.48 -10.57 21.44
C GLU A 141 -4.90 -9.92 20.11
N ILE A 142 -5.89 -10.52 19.45
CA ILE A 142 -6.56 -9.92 18.30
C ILE A 142 -7.39 -8.71 18.78
N PRO A 143 -7.21 -7.50 18.22
CA PRO A 143 -7.98 -6.33 18.62
C PRO A 143 -9.49 -6.54 18.48
N ARG A 144 -10.25 -6.10 19.49
CA ARG A 144 -11.71 -6.21 19.51
C ARG A 144 -12.35 -5.08 18.70
N GLY A 145 -12.40 -5.21 17.38
CA GLY A 145 -13.18 -4.36 16.49
C GLY A 145 -14.17 -5.16 15.64
N LYS A 146 -15.18 -4.50 15.04
CA LYS A 146 -16.25 -5.18 14.26
C LYS A 146 -15.66 -6.06 13.15
N GLN A 147 -14.76 -5.49 12.37
CA GLN A 147 -13.99 -6.15 11.32
C GLN A 147 -13.13 -7.34 11.79
N PHE A 148 -12.73 -7.40 13.06
CA PHE A 148 -12.01 -8.56 13.62
C PHE A 148 -12.94 -9.59 14.29
N ARG A 149 -14.23 -9.27 14.50
CA ARG A 149 -15.20 -10.21 15.10
C ARG A 149 -15.93 -11.05 14.06
N ASP A 150 -16.05 -10.55 12.85
CA ASP A 150 -16.84 -11.18 11.79
C ASP A 150 -15.99 -12.01 10.81
N ILE A 151 -14.68 -11.77 10.74
CA ILE A 151 -13.75 -12.46 9.81
C ILE A 151 -13.21 -13.79 10.37
N PHE A 152 -13.16 -13.98 11.70
CA PHE A 152 -12.61 -15.19 12.35
C PHE A 152 -13.68 -16.16 12.87
N LYS A 153 -14.87 -16.18 12.27
CA LYS A 153 -15.93 -17.17 12.56
C LYS A 153 -15.94 -18.30 11.55
#